data_AF-A0A7X8A4G8-F1
#
_entry.id   AF-A0A7X8A4G8-F1
#
_cell.length_a   1.000
_cell.length_b   1.000
_cell.length_c   1.000
_cell.angle_alpha   90.00
_cell.angle_beta   90.00
_cell.angle_gamma   90.00
#
_symmetry.space_group_name_H-M   'P 1'
#
loop_
_entity.id
_entity.type
_entity.pdbx_description
1 polymer ?
#
loop_
_entity_poly.entity_id
_entity_poly.type
_entity_poly.pdbx_seq_one_letter_code
_entity_poly.pdbx_strand_id
1 'polypeptide(L)'
;MINEILAPLGLGAIIIAAVSWLARSIVLSIISKDLESYKAKLIMENEKSIELLKFDLRNKALEYEIKFGKLHDKRAEVIAEIYSKLAEAIYTTTSFVSPTEFEGEPSKQEKAKAASKAIWELWRYFQKNKIYISEPISLQVDNLIEKIRKPALEFAFFVNPEIEKSDYGQKNKLEAWIKAWDAMTKTDIPAARK
;
A
#
# COMPACT_ATOMS: atom_id res chain seq x y z
N MET A 1 -102.48 -16.48 16.16
CA MET A 1 -101.74 -15.51 17.00
C MET A 1 -100.24 -15.76 17.13
N ILE A 2 -99.68 -16.96 16.83
CA ILE A 2 -98.21 -17.17 16.88
C ILE A 2 -97.51 -16.72 15.58
N ASN A 3 -98.17 -16.82 14.42
CA ASN A 3 -97.56 -16.47 13.12
C ASN A 3 -97.48 -14.96 12.80
N GLU A 4 -98.22 -14.10 13.50
CA GLU A 4 -98.19 -12.64 13.27
C GLU A 4 -97.06 -11.92 14.02
N ILE A 5 -96.52 -12.52 15.08
CA ILE A 5 -95.41 -11.96 15.86
C ILE A 5 -94.05 -12.39 15.27
N LEU A 6 -93.99 -13.53 14.57
CA LEU A 6 -92.78 -14.07 13.94
C LEU A 6 -92.35 -13.37 12.64
N ALA A 7 -93.29 -12.82 11.87
CA ALA A 7 -93.02 -12.13 10.62
C ALA A 7 -92.19 -10.82 10.77
N PRO A 8 -92.49 -9.91 11.71
CA PRO A 8 -91.67 -8.71 11.91
C PRO A 8 -90.29 -9.02 12.54
N LEU A 9 -90.18 -10.12 13.31
CA LEU A 9 -88.91 -10.60 13.86
C LEU A 9 -87.98 -11.18 12.77
N GLY A 10 -88.53 -11.85 11.75
CA GLY A 10 -87.76 -12.38 10.62
C GLY A 10 -87.14 -11.30 9.75
N LEU A 11 -87.88 -10.22 9.44
CA LEU A 11 -87.38 -9.10 8.63
C LEU A 11 -86.31 -8.28 9.37
N GLY A 12 -86.49 -8.03 10.67
CA GLY A 12 -85.49 -7.35 11.50
C GLY A 12 -84.17 -8.12 11.56
N ALA A 13 -84.23 -9.45 11.71
CA ALA A 13 -83.05 -10.30 11.73
C ALA A 13 -82.29 -10.30 10.38
N ILE A 14 -83.00 -10.28 9.25
CA ILE A 14 -82.40 -10.18 7.91
C ILE A 14 -81.67 -8.85 7.72
N ILE A 15 -82.27 -7.73 8.16
CA ILE A 15 -81.64 -6.41 8.08
C ILE A 15 -80.40 -6.34 8.97
N ILE A 16 -80.48 -6.84 10.21
CA ILE A 16 -79.33 -6.87 11.13
C ILE A 16 -78.20 -7.74 10.56
N ALA A 17 -78.52 -8.88 9.94
CA ALA A 17 -77.53 -9.73 9.29
C ALA A 17 -76.88 -9.03 8.09
N ALA A 18 -77.67 -8.35 7.25
CA ALA A 18 -77.17 -7.58 6.11
C ALA A 18 -76.27 -6.41 6.56
N VAL A 19 -76.70 -5.66 7.58
CA VAL A 19 -75.91 -4.55 8.15
C VAL A 19 -74.64 -5.06 8.82
N SER A 20 -74.70 -6.17 9.56
CA SER A 20 -73.52 -6.79 10.19
C SER A 20 -72.52 -7.28 9.15
N TRP A 21 -73.01 -7.84 8.04
CA TRP A 21 -72.16 -8.28 6.93
C TRP A 21 -71.50 -7.10 6.21
N LEU A 22 -72.25 -6.01 5.94
CA LEU A 22 -71.72 -4.79 5.34
C LEU A 22 -70.70 -4.09 6.25
N ALA A 23 -71.01 -3.94 7.54
CA ALA A 23 -70.09 -3.36 8.51
C ALA A 23 -68.79 -4.17 8.61
N ARG A 24 -68.89 -5.50 8.68
CA ARG A 24 -67.73 -6.40 8.64
C ARG A 24 -66.92 -6.24 7.36
N SER A 25 -67.60 -6.13 6.21
CA SER A 25 -66.95 -5.98 4.90
C SER A 25 -66.16 -4.67 4.79
N ILE A 26 -66.75 -3.55 5.24
CA ILE A 26 -66.10 -2.23 5.24
C ILE A 26 -64.89 -2.23 6.18
N VAL A 27 -65.04 -2.78 7.39
CA VAL A 27 -63.94 -2.87 8.37
C VAL A 27 -62.78 -3.71 7.83
N LEU A 28 -63.07 -4.87 7.22
CA LEU A 28 -62.04 -5.72 6.62
C LEU A 28 -61.33 -5.02 5.45
N SER A 29 -62.06 -4.27 4.63
CA SER A 29 -61.49 -3.52 3.51
C SER A 29 -60.59 -2.35 3.94
N ILE A 30 -60.96 -1.63 5.02
CA ILE A 30 -60.12 -0.55 5.57
C ILE A 30 -58.86 -1.14 6.19
N ILE A 31 -58.99 -2.19 7.01
CA ILE A 31 -57.85 -2.86 7.63
C ILE A 31 -56.92 -3.45 6.57
N SER A 32 -57.45 -4.08 5.52
CA SER A 32 -56.62 -4.64 4.44
C SER A 32 -55.85 -3.55 3.71
N LYS A 33 -56.51 -2.42 3.41
CA LYS A 33 -55.89 -1.27 2.73
C LYS A 33 -54.81 -0.60 3.57
N ASP A 34 -55.07 -0.41 4.87
CA ASP A 34 -54.07 0.14 5.79
C ASP A 34 -52.89 -0.80 5.92
N LEU A 35 -53.14 -2.11 6.03
CA LEU A 35 -52.09 -3.13 6.13
C LEU A 35 -51.24 -3.20 4.86
N GLU A 36 -51.86 -3.09 3.68
CA GLU A 36 -51.15 -2.95 2.40
C GLU A 36 -50.32 -1.67 2.34
N SER A 37 -50.87 -0.53 2.78
CA SER A 37 -50.14 0.74 2.81
C SER A 37 -48.96 0.72 3.77
N TYR A 38 -49.13 0.15 4.96
CA TYR A 38 -48.04 -0.04 5.93
C TYR A 38 -46.97 -0.98 5.39
N LYS A 39 -47.35 -2.10 4.78
CA LYS A 39 -46.40 -3.01 4.11
C LYS A 39 -45.63 -2.30 3.01
N ALA A 40 -46.31 -1.55 2.15
CA ALA A 40 -45.68 -0.79 1.07
C ALA A 40 -44.68 0.25 1.62
N LYS A 41 -45.06 0.99 2.67
CA LYS A 41 -44.15 1.94 3.35
C LYS A 41 -42.94 1.25 3.96
N LEU A 42 -43.15 0.13 4.66
CA LEU A 42 -42.07 -0.67 5.24
C LEU A 42 -41.09 -1.18 4.17
N ILE A 43 -41.61 -1.64 3.03
CA ILE A 43 -40.78 -2.09 1.91
C ILE A 43 -39.99 -0.91 1.33
N MET A 44 -40.64 0.22 1.06
CA MET A 44 -39.97 1.42 0.55
C MET A 44 -38.90 1.95 1.50
N GLU A 45 -39.18 1.97 2.80
CA GLU A 45 -38.22 2.42 3.81
C GLU A 45 -37.05 1.47 3.97
N ASN A 46 -37.31 0.16 3.87
CA ASN A 46 -36.27 -0.86 3.88
C ASN A 46 -35.39 -0.78 2.62
N GLU A 47 -35.98 -0.68 1.43
CA GLU A 47 -35.27 -0.48 0.16
C GLU A 47 -34.40 0.78 0.21
N LYS A 48 -34.97 1.91 0.67
CA LYS A 48 -34.23 3.17 0.85
C LYS A 48 -33.08 3.00 1.83
N SER A 49 -33.29 2.32 2.96
CA SER A 49 -32.26 2.08 3.96
C SER A 49 -31.13 1.21 3.42
N ILE A 50 -31.48 0.17 2.64
CA ILE A 50 -30.52 -0.69 1.95
C ILE A 50 -29.70 0.09 0.93
N GLU A 51 -30.34 0.96 0.14
CA GLU A 51 -29.65 1.80 -0.84
C GLU A 51 -28.70 2.80 -0.17
N LEU A 52 -29.15 3.48 0.88
CA LEU A 52 -28.32 4.40 1.66
C LEU A 52 -27.13 3.69 2.29
N LEU A 53 -27.34 2.49 2.85
CA LEU A 53 -26.26 1.68 3.43
C LEU A 53 -25.27 1.24 2.35
N LYS A 54 -25.75 0.79 1.19
CA LYS A 54 -24.89 0.43 0.05
C LYS A 54 -24.08 1.64 -0.44
N PHE A 55 -24.68 2.81 -0.50
CA PHE A 55 -24.00 4.04 -0.88
C PHE A 55 -22.90 4.42 0.12
N ASP A 56 -23.20 4.39 1.42
CA ASP A 56 -22.23 4.68 2.48
C ASP A 56 -21.07 3.68 2.48
N LEU A 57 -21.35 2.38 2.33
CA LEU A 57 -20.32 1.35 2.22
C LEU A 57 -19.43 1.56 0.99
N ARG A 58 -20.01 1.91 -0.17
CA ARG A 58 -19.24 2.22 -1.39
C ARG A 58 -18.37 3.46 -1.21
N ASN A 59 -18.90 4.52 -0.60
CA ASN A 59 -18.13 5.74 -0.34
C ASN A 59 -16.97 5.46 0.61
N LYS A 60 -17.21 4.72 1.69
CA LYS A 60 -16.14 4.31 2.62
C LYS A 60 -15.11 3.45 1.91
N ALA A 61 -15.52 2.46 1.12
CA ALA A 61 -14.61 1.62 0.36
C ALA A 61 -13.73 2.44 -0.61
N LEU A 62 -14.33 3.41 -1.32
CA LEU A 62 -13.61 4.32 -2.20
C LEU A 62 -12.66 5.24 -1.43
N GLU A 63 -13.07 5.74 -0.27
CA GLU A 63 -12.22 6.56 0.59
C GLU A 63 -11.02 5.76 1.11
N TYR A 64 -11.25 4.50 1.52
CA TYR A 64 -10.19 3.55 1.85
C TYR A 64 -9.27 3.31 0.66
N GLU A 65 -9.81 3.03 -0.53
CA GLU A 65 -9.03 2.79 -1.74
C GLU A 65 -8.18 4.01 -2.12
N ILE A 66 -8.73 5.23 -2.05
CA ILE A 66 -7.99 6.47 -2.32
C ILE A 66 -6.91 6.72 -1.27
N LYS A 67 -7.21 6.52 0.02
CA LYS A 67 -6.28 6.78 1.12
C LYS A 67 -5.16 5.76 1.17
N PHE A 68 -5.48 4.48 1.06
CA PHE A 68 -4.51 3.39 1.10
C PHE A 68 -3.78 3.24 -0.23
N GLY A 69 -4.47 3.41 -1.37
CA GLY A 69 -3.88 3.37 -2.70
C GLY A 69 -2.74 4.36 -2.86
N LYS A 70 -2.98 5.65 -2.56
CA LYS A 70 -1.93 6.68 -2.66
C LYS A 70 -0.70 6.40 -1.79
N LEU A 71 -0.90 5.84 -0.59
CA LEU A 71 0.22 5.47 0.28
C LEU A 71 0.98 4.28 -0.29
N HIS A 72 0.28 3.25 -0.77
CA HIS A 72 0.90 2.07 -1.38
C HIS A 72 1.63 2.42 -2.68
N ASP A 73 1.03 3.25 -3.52
CA ASP A 73 1.65 3.78 -4.73
C ASP A 73 2.93 4.55 -4.38
N LYS A 74 2.86 5.45 -3.38
CA LYS A 74 4.03 6.22 -2.96
C LYS A 74 5.14 5.32 -2.41
N ARG A 75 4.78 4.28 -1.67
CA ARG A 75 5.73 3.27 -1.18
C ARG A 75 6.38 2.53 -2.33
N ALA A 76 5.61 2.10 -3.32
CA ALA A 76 6.12 1.40 -4.50
C ALA A 76 7.12 2.28 -5.29
N GLU A 77 6.78 3.55 -5.52
CA GLU A 77 7.69 4.52 -6.15
C GLU A 77 9.00 4.68 -5.37
N VAL A 78 8.92 4.87 -4.05
CA VAL A 78 10.09 5.06 -3.18
C VAL A 78 10.99 3.82 -3.19
N ILE A 79 10.39 2.62 -3.11
CA ILE A 79 11.12 1.36 -3.13
C ILE A 79 11.83 1.18 -4.48
N ALA A 80 11.14 1.45 -5.59
CA ALA A 80 11.72 1.34 -6.93
C ALA A 80 12.91 2.29 -7.12
N GLU A 81 12.79 3.54 -6.65
CA GLU A 81 13.86 4.53 -6.75
C GLU A 81 15.06 4.18 -5.85
N ILE A 82 14.82 3.66 -4.64
CA ILE A 82 15.91 3.14 -3.77
C ILE A 82 16.64 1.99 -4.45
N TYR A 83 15.90 1.05 -5.04
CA TYR A 83 16.49 -0.08 -5.74
C TYR A 83 17.33 0.37 -6.94
N SER A 84 16.83 1.32 -7.74
CA SER A 84 17.56 1.91 -8.86
C SER A 84 18.90 2.51 -8.42
N LYS A 85 18.88 3.36 -7.38
CA LYS A 85 20.10 3.98 -6.82
C LYS A 85 21.04 2.96 -6.18
N LEU A 86 20.49 1.91 -5.57
CA LEU A 86 21.28 0.82 -5.02
C LEU A 86 22.02 0.07 -6.12
N ALA A 87 21.33 -0.27 -7.22
CA ALA A 87 21.93 -0.93 -8.37
C ALA A 87 23.06 -0.07 -8.98
N GLU A 88 22.84 1.24 -9.13
CA GLU A 88 23.87 2.17 -9.61
C GLU A 88 25.07 2.26 -8.67
N ALA A 89 24.83 2.39 -7.36
CA ALA A 89 25.90 2.42 -6.35
C ALA A 89 26.72 1.13 -6.36
N ILE A 90 26.05 -0.02 -6.48
CA ILE A 90 26.71 -1.33 -6.58
C ILE A 90 27.53 -1.42 -7.86
N TYR A 91 26.96 -1.03 -9.01
CA TYR A 91 27.63 -1.08 -10.31
C TYR A 91 28.89 -0.20 -10.34
N THR A 92 28.74 1.07 -9.99
CA THR A 92 29.84 2.06 -9.99
C THR A 92 30.92 1.68 -8.99
N THR A 93 30.54 1.20 -7.80
CA THR A 93 31.50 0.70 -6.79
C THR A 93 32.22 -0.54 -7.29
N THR A 94 31.53 -1.49 -7.93
CA THR A 94 32.17 -2.69 -8.51
C THR A 94 33.18 -2.32 -9.59
N SER A 95 32.82 -1.41 -10.49
CA SER A 95 33.74 -0.89 -11.52
C SER A 95 34.96 -0.22 -10.90
N PHE A 96 34.75 0.56 -9.82
CA PHE A 96 35.82 1.20 -9.08
C PHE A 96 36.76 0.18 -8.42
N VAL A 97 36.24 -0.84 -7.73
CA VAL A 97 37.08 -1.82 -7.01
C VAL A 97 37.56 -2.97 -7.89
N SER A 98 37.23 -2.97 -9.19
CA SER A 98 37.60 -4.02 -10.14
C SER A 98 39.14 -4.22 -10.25
N PRO A 99 39.62 -5.49 -10.28
CA PRO A 99 40.98 -5.85 -10.63
C PRO A 99 41.34 -5.61 -12.09
N THR A 100 40.34 -5.61 -12.98
CA THR A 100 40.53 -5.39 -14.40
C THR A 100 40.27 -3.94 -14.76
N GLU A 101 41.18 -3.35 -15.51
CA GLU A 101 41.05 -2.03 -16.14
C GLU A 101 41.24 -2.22 -17.65
N PHE A 102 40.23 -1.83 -18.42
CA PHE A 102 40.29 -1.92 -19.88
C PHE A 102 40.80 -0.61 -20.48
N GLU A 103 41.46 -0.69 -21.62
CA GLU A 103 41.92 0.49 -22.35
C GLU A 103 40.72 1.35 -22.78
N GLY A 104 40.81 2.67 -22.54
CA GLY A 104 39.72 3.63 -22.79
C GLY A 104 38.71 3.79 -21.65
N GLU A 105 38.84 3.04 -20.54
CA GLU A 105 38.02 3.26 -19.35
C GLU A 105 38.43 4.52 -18.58
N PRO A 106 37.51 5.11 -17.79
CA PRO A 106 37.85 6.16 -16.85
C PRO A 106 38.93 5.72 -15.86
N SER A 107 39.77 6.67 -15.45
CA SER A 107 40.80 6.45 -14.44
C SER A 107 40.21 5.97 -13.11
N LYS A 108 41.03 5.31 -12.29
CA LYS A 108 40.62 4.84 -10.96
C LYS A 108 40.08 5.97 -10.07
N GLN A 109 40.61 7.18 -10.23
CA GLN A 109 40.17 8.39 -9.53
C GLN A 109 38.79 8.87 -10.00
N GLU A 110 38.51 8.81 -11.30
CA GLU A 110 37.19 9.13 -11.84
C GLU A 110 36.14 8.10 -11.42
N LYS A 111 36.50 6.82 -11.44
CA LYS A 111 35.65 5.73 -10.92
C LYS A 111 35.38 5.90 -9.42
N ALA A 112 36.37 6.32 -8.63
CA ALA A 112 36.19 6.62 -7.20
C ALA A 112 35.20 7.76 -6.96
N LYS A 113 35.28 8.83 -7.76
CA LYS A 113 34.35 9.96 -7.72
C LYS A 113 32.92 9.52 -8.10
N ALA A 114 32.78 8.72 -9.16
CA ALA A 114 31.50 8.18 -9.59
C ALA A 114 30.85 7.30 -8.51
N ALA A 115 31.61 6.35 -7.94
CA ALA A 115 31.14 5.49 -6.85
C ALA A 115 30.73 6.30 -5.62
N SER A 116 31.56 7.28 -5.21
CA SER A 116 31.27 8.15 -4.07
C SER A 116 29.98 8.95 -4.26
N LYS A 117 29.77 9.47 -5.48
CA LYS A 117 28.54 10.19 -5.85
C LYS A 117 27.32 9.28 -5.76
N ALA A 118 27.36 8.11 -6.39
CA ALA A 118 26.24 7.16 -6.40
C ALA A 118 25.87 6.69 -4.99
N ILE A 119 26.86 6.37 -4.14
CA ILE A 119 26.65 6.01 -2.73
C ILE A 119 26.00 7.16 -1.96
N TRP A 120 26.44 8.40 -2.18
CA TRP A 120 25.87 9.57 -1.51
C TRP A 120 24.43 9.84 -1.95
N GLU A 121 24.13 9.71 -3.24
CA GLU A 121 22.77 9.88 -3.78
C GLU A 121 21.80 8.83 -3.24
N LEU A 122 22.22 7.56 -3.19
CA LEU A 122 21.48 6.47 -2.54
C LEU A 122 21.20 6.79 -1.08
N TRP A 123 22.25 7.08 -0.30
CA TRP A 123 22.10 7.35 1.13
C TRP A 123 21.18 8.55 1.38
N ARG A 124 21.38 9.66 0.66
CA ARG A 124 20.58 10.87 0.80
C ARG A 124 19.10 10.61 0.46
N TYR A 125 18.84 9.89 -0.62
CA TYR A 125 17.46 9.57 -1.01
C TYR A 125 16.80 8.64 0.02
N PHE A 126 17.51 7.61 0.46
CA PHE A 126 17.03 6.67 1.46
C PHE A 126 16.69 7.37 2.79
N GLN A 127 17.61 8.17 3.34
CA GLN A 127 17.36 8.87 4.62
C GLN A 127 16.16 9.81 4.54
N LYS A 128 15.97 10.51 3.41
CA LYS A 128 14.81 11.40 3.19
C LYS A 128 13.48 10.65 3.11
N ASN A 129 13.48 9.43 2.59
CA ASN A 129 12.28 8.66 2.30
C ASN A 129 12.06 7.47 3.25
N LYS A 130 12.87 7.37 4.32
CA LYS A 130 12.84 6.26 5.30
C LYS A 130 11.45 6.06 5.93
N ILE A 131 10.66 7.11 6.06
CA ILE A 131 9.27 7.06 6.59
C ILE A 131 8.33 6.16 5.76
N TYR A 132 8.64 5.93 4.49
CA TYR A 132 7.82 5.09 3.60
C TYR A 132 8.19 3.61 3.68
N ILE A 133 9.25 3.25 4.41
CA ILE A 133 9.73 1.88 4.52
C ILE A 133 9.52 1.38 5.95
N SER A 134 9.20 0.09 6.10
CA SER A 134 9.10 -0.51 7.43
C SER A 134 10.46 -0.51 8.14
N GLU A 135 10.43 -0.44 9.47
CA GLU A 135 11.65 -0.42 10.27
C GLU A 135 12.59 -1.61 10.00
N PRO A 136 12.11 -2.88 9.92
CA PRO A 136 12.99 -4.01 9.62
C PRO A 136 13.70 -3.90 8.27
N ILE A 137 12.99 -3.46 7.23
CA ILE A 137 13.57 -3.30 5.88
C ILE A 137 14.55 -2.13 5.87
N SER A 138 14.22 -1.04 6.57
CA SER A 138 15.09 0.12 6.68
C SER A 138 16.44 -0.22 7.32
N LEU A 139 16.45 -1.05 8.37
CA LEU A 139 17.67 -1.54 9.00
C LEU A 139 18.50 -2.39 8.03
N GLN A 140 17.86 -3.23 7.22
CA GLN A 140 18.55 -4.02 6.20
C GLN A 140 19.19 -3.14 5.12
N VAL A 141 18.47 -2.12 4.64
CA VAL A 141 18.99 -1.18 3.64
C VAL A 141 20.14 -0.34 4.20
N ASP A 142 20.02 0.18 5.44
CA ASP A 142 21.11 0.90 6.12
C ASP A 142 22.37 0.02 6.22
N ASN A 143 22.20 -1.22 6.68
CA ASN A 143 23.31 -2.18 6.78
C ASN A 143 23.95 -2.48 5.42
N LEU A 144 23.15 -2.62 4.36
CA LEU A 144 23.66 -2.85 3.02
C LEU A 144 24.44 -1.63 2.49
N ILE A 145 23.92 -0.42 2.68
CA ILE A 145 24.61 0.82 2.32
C ILE A 145 25.95 0.92 3.06
N GLU A 146 25.99 0.60 4.35
CA GLU A 146 27.25 0.59 5.11
C GLU A 146 28.26 -0.44 4.58
N LYS A 147 27.80 -1.67 4.27
CA LYS A 147 28.63 -2.75 3.70
C LYS A 147 29.25 -2.36 2.35
N ILE A 148 28.57 -1.54 1.55
CA ILE A 148 29.10 -1.00 0.29
C ILE A 148 30.06 0.17 0.59
N ARG A 149 29.60 1.13 1.39
CA ARG A 149 30.27 2.43 1.59
C ARG A 149 31.61 2.31 2.31
N LYS A 150 31.67 1.58 3.42
CA LYS A 150 32.87 1.50 4.27
C LYS A 150 34.11 1.05 3.48
N PRO A 151 34.11 -0.13 2.83
CA PRO A 151 35.28 -0.59 2.08
C PRO A 151 35.59 0.27 0.85
N ALA A 152 34.55 0.81 0.17
CA ALA A 152 34.76 1.70 -0.97
C ALA A 152 35.49 3.00 -0.56
N LEU A 153 35.10 3.60 0.57
CA LEU A 153 35.76 4.81 1.09
C LEU A 153 37.19 4.53 1.58
N GLU A 154 37.40 3.40 2.25
CA GLU A 154 38.74 2.98 2.67
C GLU A 154 39.68 2.84 1.47
N PHE A 155 39.24 2.18 0.38
CA PHE A 155 40.06 2.09 -0.83
C PHE A 155 40.23 3.45 -1.52
N ALA A 156 39.16 4.27 -1.60
CA ALA A 156 39.22 5.59 -2.21
C ALA A 156 40.23 6.53 -1.51
N PHE A 157 40.42 6.39 -0.20
CA PHE A 157 41.45 7.11 0.55
C PHE A 157 42.85 6.88 -0.03
N PHE A 158 43.17 5.63 -0.41
CA PHE A 158 44.47 5.26 -0.98
C PHE A 158 44.60 5.52 -2.49
N VAL A 159 43.51 5.87 -3.17
CA VAL A 159 43.50 6.30 -4.58
C VAL A 159 43.73 7.82 -4.69
N ASN A 160 43.72 8.56 -3.57
CA ASN A 160 44.10 9.96 -3.54
C ASN A 160 45.60 10.12 -3.91
N PRO A 161 45.96 10.95 -4.91
CA PRO A 161 47.34 11.14 -5.35
C PRO A 161 48.35 11.49 -4.24
N GLU A 162 47.93 12.23 -3.22
CA GLU A 162 48.81 12.64 -2.11
C GLU A 162 49.14 11.46 -1.20
N ILE A 163 48.14 10.63 -0.90
CA ILE A 163 48.28 9.45 -0.07
C ILE A 163 48.96 8.33 -0.85
N GLU A 164 48.59 8.13 -2.10
CA GLU A 164 49.12 7.08 -2.97
C GLU A 164 50.65 7.19 -3.13
N LYS A 165 51.19 8.40 -3.19
CA LYS A 165 52.65 8.62 -3.31
C LYS A 165 53.41 8.42 -2.00
N SER A 166 52.72 8.32 -0.86
CA SER A 166 53.36 8.10 0.44
C SER A 166 53.74 6.63 0.64
N ASP A 167 54.79 6.37 1.44
CA ASP A 167 55.18 5.01 1.82
C ASP A 167 54.04 4.27 2.56
N TYR A 168 53.26 5.00 3.35
CA TYR A 168 52.05 4.47 4.00
C TYR A 168 50.99 4.04 2.97
N GLY A 169 50.73 4.87 1.96
CA GLY A 169 49.73 4.57 0.93
C GLY A 169 50.11 3.37 0.08
N GLN A 170 51.37 3.29 -0.36
CA GLN A 170 51.87 2.16 -1.14
C GLN A 170 51.75 0.83 -0.39
N LYS A 171 52.04 0.82 0.92
CA LYS A 171 51.96 -0.39 1.76
C LYS A 171 50.53 -0.88 2.00
N ASN A 172 49.58 0.04 2.19
CA ASN A 172 48.22 -0.31 2.63
C ASN A 172 47.17 -0.37 1.50
N LYS A 173 47.47 0.20 0.32
CA LYS A 173 46.53 0.25 -0.82
C LYS A 173 46.05 -1.13 -1.25
N LEU A 174 46.95 -2.12 -1.33
CA LEU A 174 46.63 -3.47 -1.78
C LEU A 174 45.64 -4.16 -0.83
N GLU A 175 45.86 -4.03 0.49
CA GLU A 175 44.96 -4.62 1.49
C GLU A 175 43.56 -3.99 1.44
N ALA A 176 43.49 -2.66 1.41
CA ALA A 176 42.23 -1.93 1.28
C ALA A 176 41.49 -2.29 -0.01
N TRP A 177 42.23 -2.50 -1.11
CA TRP A 177 41.66 -2.92 -2.37
C TRP A 177 41.07 -4.33 -2.33
N ILE A 178 41.83 -5.30 -1.81
CA ILE A 178 41.37 -6.69 -1.67
C ILE A 178 40.11 -6.73 -0.80
N LYS A 179 40.12 -6.02 0.33
CA LYS A 179 38.95 -5.90 1.21
C LYS A 179 37.73 -5.36 0.47
N ALA A 180 37.91 -4.35 -0.39
CA ALA A 180 36.82 -3.75 -1.14
C ALA A 180 36.30 -4.63 -2.29
N TRP A 181 37.20 -5.32 -3.00
CA TRP A 181 36.82 -6.29 -4.02
C TRP A 181 36.06 -7.48 -3.41
N ASP A 182 36.57 -8.03 -2.31
CA ASP A 182 35.94 -9.15 -1.61
C ASP A 182 34.58 -8.75 -1.04
N ALA A 183 34.44 -7.54 -0.49
CA ALA A 183 33.15 -7.01 -0.08
C ALA A 183 32.14 -7.03 -1.24
N MET A 184 32.52 -6.55 -2.43
CA MET A 184 31.61 -6.47 -3.56
C MET A 184 31.32 -7.80 -4.27
N THR A 185 32.16 -8.83 -4.09
CA THR A 185 32.08 -10.09 -4.85
C THR A 185 31.80 -11.35 -4.04
N LYS A 186 32.20 -11.39 -2.76
CA LYS A 186 32.12 -12.59 -1.92
C LYS A 186 31.09 -12.49 -0.78
N THR A 187 30.49 -11.32 -0.55
CA THR A 187 29.54 -11.11 0.56
C THR A 187 28.08 -11.20 0.11
N ASP A 188 27.15 -10.77 0.97
CA ASP A 188 25.71 -10.71 0.71
C ASP A 188 25.32 -9.68 -0.37
N ILE A 189 26.24 -8.79 -0.79
CA ILE A 189 25.97 -7.75 -1.80
C ILE A 189 25.56 -8.36 -3.16
N PRO A 190 26.25 -9.39 -3.68
CA PRO A 190 25.78 -10.18 -4.82
C PRO A 190 24.39 -10.80 -4.66
N ALA A 191 24.00 -11.21 -3.44
CA ALA A 191 22.67 -11.78 -3.19
C ALA A 191 21.58 -10.70 -3.27
N ALA A 192 21.88 -9.46 -2.88
CA ALA A 192 20.98 -8.31 -2.98
C ALA A 192 20.75 -7.81 -4.43
N ARG A 193 21.44 -8.38 -5.43
CA ARG A 193 21.20 -8.10 -6.87
C ARG A 193 20.12 -9.00 -7.49
N LYS A 194 19.73 -10.08 -6.82
CA LYS A 194 18.70 -11.03 -7.28
C LYS A 194 17.34 -10.65 -6.69
#